data_AF-A0A8H4XC68-F1
#
_entry.id   AF-A0A8H4XC68-F1
#
_cell.length_a   1.000
_cell.length_b   1.000
_cell.length_c   1.000
_cell.angle_alpha   90.00
_cell.angle_beta   90.00
_cell.angle_gamma   90.00
#
_symmetry.space_group_name_H-M   'P 1'
#
loop_
_entity.id
_entity.type
_entity.pdbx_description
1 polymer ?
#
loop_
_entity_poly.entity_id
_entity_poly.type
_entity_poly.pdbx_seq_one_letter_code
_entity_poly.pdbx_strand_id
1 'polypeptide(L)'
;MGDTEAHINGLTNAVQLLSPLDSDFGTRSGLEEELANRYLLMTYYAYQGFKARILGSDALKDMFRQNNTAEFSTFVDLIYYWKTQNVGHLEMRLNAMKLLPFFFAALSPSTQFHNIDASPLIDCLRNVTISTQTANEDRYKCDPNWEWVEGSESRLLCATIGSHFSSLFEDDMTFSSSQARYSISWSGMCAASSLYLHSVLELWNGGEPMESCLFRRFLSILKRDLDQTIDTLGSDDSSDFWLWRAFLGAYSIARYQARVHDPALADLESEFSDFVETWKRKTGLTLWEEAQIALVSVAWPLHQPHDLGSDVWKRAIEQEPC
;
A
#
# COMPACT_ATOMS: atom_id res chain seq x y z
N MET A 1 18.98 -7.57 -10.93
CA MET A 1 18.17 -6.56 -10.21
C MET A 1 18.06 -5.23 -10.95
N GLY A 2 19.05 -4.81 -11.77
CA GLY A 2 19.00 -3.52 -12.49
C GLY A 2 17.85 -3.37 -13.51
N ASP A 3 17.48 -4.43 -14.23
CA ASP A 3 16.49 -4.31 -15.32
C ASP A 3 15.06 -4.03 -14.81
N THR A 4 14.70 -4.53 -13.62
CA THR A 4 13.34 -4.33 -13.06
C THR A 4 13.19 -2.95 -12.41
N GLU A 5 14.23 -2.44 -11.74
CA GLU A 5 14.24 -1.06 -11.23
C GLU A 5 14.21 -0.06 -12.40
N ALA A 6 14.96 -0.33 -13.48
CA ALA A 6 14.87 0.45 -14.72
C ALA A 6 13.47 0.39 -15.35
N HIS A 7 12.79 -0.76 -15.33
CA HIS A 7 11.43 -0.90 -15.82
C HIS A 7 10.41 -0.11 -14.98
N ILE A 8 10.48 -0.18 -13.64
CA ILE A 8 9.63 0.60 -12.74
C ILE A 8 9.87 2.09 -12.96
N ASN A 9 11.13 2.53 -13.05
CA ASN A 9 11.45 3.93 -13.33
C ASN A 9 10.91 4.39 -14.68
N GLY A 10 11.05 3.56 -15.72
CA GLY A 10 10.47 3.81 -17.04
C GLY A 10 8.95 3.94 -17.00
N LEU A 11 8.28 3.08 -16.21
CA LEU A 11 6.84 3.12 -16.03
C LEU A 11 6.38 4.34 -15.24
N THR A 12 7.06 4.70 -14.14
CA THR A 12 6.82 5.93 -13.38
C THR A 12 6.92 7.15 -14.29
N ASN A 13 7.98 7.23 -15.10
CA ASN A 13 8.16 8.32 -16.06
C ASN A 13 7.05 8.34 -17.12
N ALA A 14 6.64 7.19 -17.65
CA ALA A 14 5.55 7.11 -18.61
C ALA A 14 4.21 7.56 -18.01
N VAL A 15 3.92 7.15 -16.77
CA VAL A 15 2.73 7.58 -16.03
C VAL A 15 2.76 9.08 -15.75
N GLN A 16 3.91 9.65 -15.40
CA GLN A 16 4.07 11.10 -15.24
C GLN A 16 3.87 11.87 -16.56
N LEU A 17 4.30 11.32 -17.70
CA LEU A 17 4.02 11.92 -19.01
C LEU A 17 2.54 11.88 -19.37
N LEU A 18 1.82 10.86 -18.91
CA LEU A 18 0.38 10.73 -19.12
C LEU A 18 -0.43 11.63 -18.17
N SER A 19 0.06 11.83 -16.96
CA SER A 19 -0.59 12.60 -15.89
C SER A 19 0.49 13.24 -15.00
N PRO A 20 0.95 14.46 -15.35
CA PRO A 20 1.99 15.14 -14.59
C PRO A 20 1.49 15.54 -13.20
N LEU A 21 2.35 15.39 -12.19
CA LEU A 21 2.03 15.68 -10.79
C LEU A 21 1.66 17.16 -10.56
N ASP A 22 2.24 18.06 -11.36
CA ASP A 22 2.13 19.52 -11.19
C ASP A 22 1.06 20.15 -12.11
N SER A 23 0.24 19.34 -12.78
CA SER A 23 -0.61 19.84 -13.86
C SER A 23 -2.10 19.59 -13.66
N ASP A 24 -2.85 20.67 -13.80
CA ASP A 24 -4.30 20.75 -13.92
C ASP A 24 -4.79 20.22 -15.29
N PHE A 25 -4.17 19.15 -15.81
CA PHE A 25 -4.52 18.55 -17.11
C PHE A 25 -5.84 17.76 -17.00
N GLY A 26 -6.94 18.49 -16.81
CA GLY A 26 -8.26 18.02 -17.20
C GLY A 26 -8.30 17.90 -18.72
N THR A 27 -8.10 16.70 -19.28
CA THR A 27 -8.70 16.21 -20.55
C THR A 27 -8.12 14.90 -21.13
N ARG A 28 -7.16 14.21 -20.48
CA ARG A 28 -6.90 12.79 -20.83
C ARG A 28 -7.77 11.88 -19.98
N SER A 29 -8.45 10.94 -20.64
CA SER A 29 -9.56 10.19 -20.06
C SER A 29 -9.18 9.58 -18.72
N GLY A 30 -10.01 9.80 -17.68
CA GLY A 30 -9.76 9.24 -16.35
C GLY A 30 -9.52 7.73 -16.38
N LEU A 31 -10.02 7.04 -17.41
CA LEU A 31 -9.79 5.63 -17.69
C LEU A 31 -8.31 5.29 -18.03
N GLU A 32 -7.68 6.00 -18.96
CA GLU A 32 -6.29 5.72 -19.37
C GLU A 32 -5.30 5.98 -18.23
N GLU A 33 -5.49 7.10 -17.51
CA GLU A 33 -4.67 7.40 -16.35
C GLU A 33 -4.85 6.35 -15.26
N GLU A 34 -6.10 5.96 -14.97
CA GLU A 34 -6.41 4.97 -13.96
C GLU A 34 -5.83 3.59 -14.33
N LEU A 35 -5.87 3.19 -15.60
CA LEU A 35 -5.21 1.97 -16.08
C LEU A 35 -3.69 2.02 -15.92
N ALA A 36 -3.07 3.17 -16.23
CA ALA A 36 -1.64 3.35 -16.07
C ALA A 36 -1.22 3.29 -14.59
N ASN A 37 -2.01 3.93 -13.71
CA ASN A 37 -1.84 3.84 -12.25
C ASN A 37 -1.99 2.40 -11.76
N ARG A 38 -3.03 1.69 -12.21
CA ARG A 38 -3.29 0.29 -11.84
C ARG A 38 -2.12 -0.61 -12.22
N TYR A 39 -1.59 -0.43 -13.44
CA TYR A 39 -0.43 -1.19 -13.90
C TYR A 39 0.84 -0.86 -13.09
N LEU A 40 1.10 0.42 -12.81
CA LEU A 40 2.22 0.85 -11.97
C LEU A 40 2.15 0.25 -10.57
N LEU A 41 1.01 0.42 -9.89
CA LEU A 41 0.77 -0.08 -8.54
C LEU A 41 0.91 -1.60 -8.49
N MET A 42 0.32 -2.32 -9.45
CA MET A 42 0.39 -3.78 -9.50
C MET A 42 1.83 -4.27 -9.73
N THR A 43 2.55 -3.64 -10.67
CA THR A 43 3.94 -3.97 -10.97
C THR A 43 4.84 -3.73 -9.77
N TYR A 44 4.68 -2.58 -9.12
CA TYR A 44 5.43 -2.23 -7.93
C TYR A 44 5.14 -3.20 -6.78
N TYR A 45 3.86 -3.47 -6.50
CA TYR A 45 3.43 -4.39 -5.45
C TYR A 45 4.03 -5.79 -5.67
N ALA A 46 3.90 -6.32 -6.89
CA ALA A 46 4.43 -7.63 -7.24
C ALA A 46 5.95 -7.70 -7.10
N TYR A 47 6.66 -6.66 -7.57
CA TYR A 47 8.11 -6.56 -7.47
C TYR A 47 8.57 -6.47 -6.01
N GLN A 48 8.02 -5.56 -5.21
CA GLN A 48 8.44 -5.37 -3.83
C GLN A 48 8.11 -6.59 -2.96
N GLY A 49 6.92 -7.18 -3.12
CA GLY A 49 6.59 -8.43 -2.43
C GLY A 49 7.57 -9.56 -2.75
N PHE A 50 8.02 -9.65 -4.01
CA PHE A 50 9.02 -10.65 -4.41
C PHE A 50 10.44 -10.32 -3.90
N LYS A 51 10.89 -9.06 -4.05
CA LYS A 51 12.19 -8.58 -3.59
C LYS A 51 12.33 -8.79 -2.09
N ALA A 52 11.32 -8.40 -1.34
CA ALA A 52 11.33 -8.48 0.12
C ALA A 52 11.35 -9.95 0.59
N ARG A 53 10.71 -10.88 -0.14
CA ARG A 53 10.82 -12.34 0.11
C ARG A 53 12.23 -12.88 -0.11
N ILE A 54 12.91 -12.46 -1.18
CA ILE A 54 14.31 -12.85 -1.41
C ILE A 54 15.20 -12.32 -0.29
N LEU A 55 15.06 -11.04 0.05
CA LEU A 55 15.84 -10.40 1.11
C LEU A 55 15.47 -10.88 2.52
N GLY A 56 14.33 -11.56 2.68
CA GLY A 56 13.92 -12.16 3.94
C GLY A 56 14.40 -13.59 4.15
N SER A 57 14.89 -14.27 3.11
CA SER A 57 15.25 -15.69 3.19
C SER A 57 16.75 -15.87 3.02
N ASP A 58 17.44 -16.32 4.07
CA ASP A 58 18.88 -16.60 3.99
C ASP A 58 19.21 -17.71 3.00
N ALA A 59 18.34 -18.72 2.87
CA ALA A 59 18.47 -19.74 1.83
C ALA A 59 18.40 -19.15 0.41
N LEU A 60 17.49 -18.19 0.15
CA LEU A 60 17.45 -17.49 -1.14
C LEU A 60 18.66 -16.57 -1.32
N LYS A 61 19.05 -15.80 -0.29
CA LYS A 61 20.24 -14.94 -0.35
C LYS A 61 21.48 -15.75 -0.68
N ASP A 62 21.69 -16.88 0.00
CA ASP A 62 22.86 -17.73 -0.20
C ASP A 62 22.87 -18.33 -1.61
N MET A 63 21.72 -18.79 -2.10
CA MET A 63 21.58 -19.26 -3.48
C MET A 63 21.88 -18.16 -4.51
N PHE A 64 21.38 -16.93 -4.32
CA PHE A 64 21.67 -15.81 -5.23
C PHE A 64 23.09 -15.24 -5.06
N ARG A 65 23.74 -15.42 -3.91
CA ARG A 65 25.12 -15.01 -3.63
C ARG A 65 26.16 -16.01 -4.15
N GLN A 66 25.81 -17.30 -4.24
CA GLN A 66 26.69 -18.32 -4.81
C GLN A 66 26.73 -18.20 -6.35
N ASN A 67 27.52 -17.23 -6.80
CA ASN A 67 28.24 -17.19 -8.07
C ASN A 67 27.41 -17.32 -9.38
N ASN A 68 26.39 -16.49 -9.63
CA ASN A 68 25.72 -16.31 -10.94
C ASN A 68 25.23 -17.57 -11.70
N THR A 69 25.33 -18.75 -11.09
CA THR A 69 24.93 -20.06 -11.58
C THR A 69 24.33 -20.85 -10.43
N ALA A 70 23.45 -20.23 -9.63
CA ALA A 70 22.40 -21.03 -9.04
C ALA A 70 21.69 -21.68 -10.23
N GLU A 71 21.85 -23.00 -10.40
CA GLU A 71 21.12 -23.66 -11.47
C GLU A 71 19.64 -23.37 -11.23
N PHE A 72 18.96 -22.93 -12.29
CA PHE A 72 17.52 -22.71 -12.24
C PHE A 72 16.77 -23.94 -11.68
N SER A 73 17.32 -25.15 -11.86
CA SER A 73 16.88 -26.39 -11.22
C SER A 73 16.81 -26.30 -9.69
N THR A 74 17.85 -25.80 -9.02
CA THR A 74 17.90 -25.67 -7.55
C THR A 74 16.87 -24.66 -7.03
N PHE A 75 16.67 -23.56 -7.76
CA PHE A 75 15.59 -22.61 -7.46
C PHE A 75 14.21 -23.27 -7.63
N VAL A 76 13.99 -23.99 -8.74
CA VAL A 76 12.73 -24.69 -9.02
C VAL A 76 12.45 -25.77 -7.97
N ASP A 77 13.45 -26.52 -7.54
CA ASP A 77 13.32 -27.56 -6.50
C ASP A 77 12.95 -26.94 -5.15
N LEU A 78 13.56 -25.80 -4.80
CA LEU A 78 13.21 -25.07 -3.58
C LEU A 78 11.76 -24.53 -3.63
N ILE A 79 11.36 -23.95 -4.76
CA ILE A 79 9.98 -23.48 -5.00
C ILE A 79 8.98 -24.64 -4.94
N TYR A 80 9.33 -25.79 -5.53
CA TYR A 80 8.50 -27.00 -5.49
C TYR A 80 8.38 -27.55 -4.06
N TYR A 81 9.48 -27.59 -3.33
CA TYR A 81 9.49 -27.97 -1.91
C TYR A 81 8.60 -27.05 -1.06
N TRP A 82 8.70 -25.75 -1.23
CA TRP A 82 7.82 -24.80 -0.53
C TRP A 82 6.35 -24.97 -0.90
N LYS A 83 6.05 -25.27 -2.18
CA LYS A 83 4.69 -25.57 -2.61
C LYS A 83 4.15 -26.82 -1.90
N THR A 84 4.92 -27.91 -1.82
CA THR A 84 4.46 -29.17 -1.19
C THR A 84 4.29 -29.04 0.32
N GLN A 85 5.07 -28.18 0.97
CA GLN A 85 4.95 -27.86 2.39
C GLN A 85 3.92 -26.76 2.70
N ASN A 86 3.23 -26.22 1.69
CA ASN A 86 2.30 -25.09 1.80
C ASN A 86 2.90 -23.83 2.48
N VAL A 87 4.20 -23.62 2.33
CA VAL A 87 4.93 -22.50 2.94
C VAL A 87 4.45 -21.18 2.32
N GLY A 88 3.97 -20.26 3.18
CA GLY A 88 3.52 -18.92 2.79
C GLY A 88 2.38 -18.87 1.77
N HIS A 89 1.56 -19.94 1.68
CA HIS A 89 0.46 -20.06 0.70
C HIS A 89 0.91 -19.81 -0.76
N LEU A 90 2.05 -20.37 -1.16
CA LEU A 90 2.65 -20.14 -2.48
C LEU A 90 1.70 -20.47 -3.65
N GLU A 91 0.86 -21.50 -3.53
CA GLU A 91 -0.14 -21.84 -4.56
C GLU A 91 -1.16 -20.71 -4.80
N MET A 92 -1.61 -20.05 -3.73
CA MET A 92 -2.51 -18.92 -3.81
C MET A 92 -1.89 -17.78 -4.62
N ARG A 93 -0.62 -17.46 -4.35
CA ARG A 93 0.15 -16.45 -5.10
C ARG A 93 0.29 -16.82 -6.58
N LEU A 94 0.63 -18.08 -6.88
CA LEU A 94 0.77 -18.56 -8.25
C LEU A 94 -0.56 -18.49 -9.01
N ASN A 95 -1.68 -18.79 -8.35
CA ASN A 95 -3.01 -18.64 -8.93
C ASN A 95 -3.36 -17.17 -9.15
N ALA A 96 -3.02 -16.28 -8.23
CA ALA A 96 -3.13 -14.84 -8.40
C ALA A 96 -2.32 -14.35 -9.62
N MET A 97 -1.09 -14.83 -9.80
CA MET A 97 -0.24 -14.46 -10.94
C MET A 97 -0.86 -14.85 -12.30
N LYS A 98 -1.70 -15.90 -12.36
CA LYS A 98 -2.43 -16.25 -13.60
C LYS A 98 -3.41 -15.17 -14.04
N LEU A 99 -3.81 -14.29 -13.13
CA LEU A 99 -4.76 -13.20 -13.40
C LEU A 99 -4.08 -11.90 -13.81
N LEU A 100 -2.74 -11.79 -13.70
CA LEU A 100 -1.98 -10.61 -14.10
C LEU A 100 -2.24 -10.17 -15.56
N PRO A 101 -2.35 -11.06 -16.56
CA PRO A 101 -2.60 -10.64 -17.94
C PRO A 101 -3.88 -9.82 -18.12
N PHE A 102 -4.86 -9.96 -17.23
CA PHE A 102 -6.13 -9.23 -17.34
C PHE A 102 -6.02 -7.75 -16.97
N PHE A 103 -4.98 -7.34 -16.24
CA PHE A 103 -4.68 -5.92 -16.02
C PHE A 103 -4.29 -5.19 -17.33
N PHE A 104 -4.01 -5.94 -18.40
CA PHE A 104 -3.70 -5.45 -19.73
C PHE A 104 -4.83 -5.68 -20.73
N ALA A 105 -6.01 -6.12 -20.27
CA ALA A 105 -7.14 -6.30 -21.16
C ALA A 105 -7.53 -4.95 -21.79
N ALA A 106 -7.80 -4.95 -23.09
CA ALA A 106 -8.36 -3.78 -23.76
C ALA A 106 -9.79 -3.58 -23.27
N LEU A 107 -10.00 -2.55 -22.46
CA LEU A 107 -11.33 -2.17 -21.95
C LEU A 107 -12.05 -1.25 -22.92
N SER A 108 -13.38 -1.23 -22.84
CA SER A 108 -14.18 -0.25 -23.58
C SER A 108 -13.87 1.16 -23.07
N PRO A 109 -13.83 2.20 -23.93
CA PRO A 109 -13.72 3.59 -23.49
C PRO A 109 -14.85 4.03 -22.54
N SER A 110 -15.96 3.31 -22.51
CA SER A 110 -17.11 3.56 -21.63
C SER A 110 -16.99 2.87 -20.26
N THR A 111 -15.94 2.09 -20.01
CA THR A 111 -15.75 1.40 -18.73
C THR A 111 -15.53 2.42 -17.62
N GLN A 112 -16.28 2.27 -16.53
CA GLN A 112 -16.09 3.02 -15.29
C GLN A 112 -15.57 2.06 -14.22
N PHE A 113 -14.68 2.56 -13.37
CA PHE A 113 -14.24 1.81 -12.20
C PHE A 113 -15.03 2.25 -10.99
N HIS A 114 -15.54 1.28 -10.24
CA HIS A 114 -16.29 1.51 -9.02
C HIS A 114 -15.37 1.41 -7.79
N ASN A 115 -15.78 2.02 -6.69
CA ASN A 115 -15.14 1.80 -5.39
C ASN A 115 -15.29 0.33 -4.99
N ILE A 116 -14.27 -0.17 -4.30
CA ILE A 116 -14.23 -1.53 -3.77
C ILE A 116 -14.62 -1.52 -2.28
N ASP A 117 -15.11 -2.65 -1.80
CA ASP A 117 -15.08 -2.94 -0.36
C ASP A 117 -13.68 -3.43 0.02
N ALA A 118 -12.94 -2.59 0.73
CA ALA A 118 -11.58 -2.91 1.17
C ALA A 118 -11.52 -3.78 2.43
N SER A 119 -12.64 -4.23 3.00
CA SER A 119 -12.65 -5.09 4.19
C SER A 119 -11.71 -6.29 4.11
N PRO A 120 -11.67 -7.08 3.02
CA PRO A 120 -10.72 -8.19 2.91
C PRO A 120 -9.25 -7.75 2.93
N LEU A 121 -8.94 -6.57 2.37
CA LEU A 121 -7.58 -6.02 2.35
C LEU A 121 -7.18 -5.50 3.73
N ILE A 122 -8.09 -4.80 4.42
CA ILE A 122 -7.86 -4.30 5.79
C ILE A 122 -7.64 -5.46 6.75
N ASP A 123 -8.42 -6.54 6.65
CA ASP A 123 -8.22 -7.74 7.45
C ASP A 123 -6.85 -8.39 7.18
N CYS A 124 -6.40 -8.41 5.93
CA CYS A 124 -5.05 -8.86 5.60
C CYS A 124 -3.99 -7.94 6.23
N LEU A 125 -4.13 -6.62 6.13
CA LEU A 125 -3.20 -5.65 6.72
C LEU A 125 -3.13 -5.75 8.25
N ARG A 126 -4.26 -5.97 8.94
CA ARG A 126 -4.30 -6.23 10.38
C ARG A 126 -3.48 -7.46 10.74
N ASN A 127 -3.69 -8.56 10.01
CA ASN A 127 -2.94 -9.80 10.24
C ASN A 127 -1.44 -9.58 10.03
N VAL A 128 -1.03 -8.93 8.93
CA VAL A 128 0.38 -8.58 8.68
C VAL A 128 0.95 -7.73 9.83
N THR A 129 0.18 -6.75 10.31
CA THR A 129 0.59 -5.85 11.40
C THR A 129 0.84 -6.62 12.68
N ILE A 130 -0.13 -7.44 13.12
CA ILE A 130 -0.03 -8.24 14.35
C ILE A 130 1.20 -9.15 14.29
N SER A 131 1.37 -9.89 13.20
CA SER A 131 2.50 -10.80 13.06
C SER A 131 3.86 -10.10 13.01
N THR A 132 3.92 -8.87 12.50
CA THR A 132 5.15 -8.06 12.50
C THR A 132 5.50 -7.59 13.91
N GLN A 133 4.50 -7.25 14.72
CA GLN A 133 4.70 -6.83 16.11
C GLN A 133 5.16 -7.99 17.00
N THR A 134 4.52 -9.16 16.90
CA THR A 134 4.90 -10.33 17.70
C THR A 134 6.32 -10.83 17.37
N ALA A 135 6.72 -10.79 16.10
CA ALA A 135 8.07 -11.18 15.69
C ALA A 135 9.18 -10.28 16.28
N ASN A 136 8.89 -9.01 16.54
CA ASN A 136 9.86 -8.09 17.14
C ASN A 136 10.14 -8.37 18.63
N GLU A 137 9.23 -9.04 19.34
CA GLU A 137 9.35 -9.35 20.77
C GLU A 137 10.16 -10.65 21.01
N ASP A 138 10.09 -11.63 20.10
CA ASP A 138 10.65 -12.99 20.23
C ASP A 138 11.93 -13.26 19.40
N ARG A 139 12.79 -12.23 19.25
CA ARG A 139 13.96 -12.17 18.33
C ARG A 139 15.00 -13.32 18.33
N TYR A 140 14.86 -14.36 19.15
CA TYR A 140 15.91 -15.37 19.35
C TYR A 140 15.56 -16.83 19.01
N LYS A 141 14.37 -17.14 18.46
CA LYS A 141 14.04 -18.56 18.16
C LYS A 141 13.65 -18.89 16.72
N CYS A 142 13.36 -17.92 15.87
CA CYS A 142 13.01 -18.16 14.48
C CYS A 142 13.53 -17.04 13.59
N ASP A 143 14.56 -17.29 12.80
CA ASP A 143 14.89 -16.42 11.66
C ASP A 143 14.83 -17.27 10.39
N PRO A 144 13.82 -17.00 9.53
CA PRO A 144 14.06 -16.24 8.29
C PRO A 144 12.85 -15.35 7.90
N ASN A 145 12.76 -14.05 8.27
CA ASN A 145 11.54 -13.22 8.04
C ASN A 145 10.19 -13.96 8.34
N TRP A 146 10.22 -14.87 9.34
CA TRP A 146 9.20 -15.81 9.82
C TRP A 146 8.16 -16.33 8.78
N GLU A 147 8.71 -16.79 7.65
CA GLU A 147 8.06 -17.28 6.41
C GLU A 147 7.25 -16.25 5.63
N TRP A 148 7.73 -15.01 5.59
CA TRP A 148 7.08 -13.84 4.98
C TRP A 148 5.58 -13.75 5.32
N VAL A 149 5.33 -13.99 6.61
CA VAL A 149 4.16 -13.67 7.43
C VAL A 149 2.89 -14.47 7.10
N GLU A 150 2.95 -15.78 7.32
CA GLU A 150 1.82 -16.75 7.37
C GLU A 150 0.88 -16.73 6.14
N GLY A 151 1.45 -16.37 4.98
CA GLY A 151 0.73 -16.12 3.72
C GLY A 151 -0.28 -14.98 3.77
N SER A 152 -0.21 -14.11 4.76
CA SER A 152 -1.02 -12.89 4.85
C SER A 152 -0.70 -11.91 3.71
N GLU A 153 0.56 -11.77 3.30
CA GLU A 153 0.89 -10.99 2.09
C GLU A 153 0.40 -11.71 0.82
N SER A 154 0.45 -13.04 0.75
CA SER A 154 -0.14 -13.79 -0.36
C SER A 154 -1.66 -13.58 -0.44
N ARG A 155 -2.35 -13.57 0.71
CA ARG A 155 -3.78 -13.23 0.81
C ARG A 155 -4.02 -11.78 0.42
N LEU A 156 -3.17 -10.85 0.84
CA LEU A 156 -3.27 -9.44 0.48
C LEU A 156 -3.08 -9.21 -1.03
N LEU A 157 -2.12 -9.89 -1.66
CA LEU A 157 -1.94 -9.87 -3.11
C LEU A 157 -3.19 -10.42 -3.83
N CYS A 158 -3.72 -11.55 -3.35
CA CYS A 158 -4.94 -12.13 -3.91
C CYS A 158 -6.16 -11.23 -3.71
N ALA A 159 -6.32 -10.62 -2.55
CA ALA A 159 -7.40 -9.66 -2.27
C ALA A 159 -7.26 -8.42 -3.16
N THR A 160 -6.03 -7.95 -3.37
CA THR A 160 -5.72 -6.84 -4.29
C THR A 160 -6.07 -7.18 -5.73
N ILE A 161 -5.72 -8.37 -6.21
CA ILE A 161 -6.08 -8.81 -7.56
C ILE A 161 -7.59 -9.03 -7.68
N GLY A 162 -8.22 -9.67 -6.69
CA GLY A 162 -9.66 -9.91 -6.67
C GLY A 162 -10.45 -8.61 -6.69
N SER A 163 -10.07 -7.63 -5.87
CA SER A 163 -10.75 -6.34 -5.81
C SER A 163 -10.60 -5.51 -7.09
N HIS A 164 -9.54 -5.73 -7.88
CA HIS A 164 -9.43 -5.12 -9.22
C HIS A 164 -10.61 -5.54 -10.09
N PHE A 165 -10.95 -6.82 -10.09
CA PHE A 165 -12.10 -7.33 -10.84
C PHE A 165 -13.42 -6.84 -10.23
N SER A 166 -13.55 -6.80 -8.90
CA SER A 166 -14.74 -6.22 -8.25
C SER A 166 -14.95 -4.75 -8.61
N SER A 167 -13.89 -3.99 -8.90
CA SER A 167 -14.03 -2.60 -9.38
C SER A 167 -14.47 -2.48 -10.84
N LEU A 168 -14.34 -3.55 -11.64
CA LEU A 168 -14.69 -3.60 -13.07
C LEU A 168 -16.11 -4.12 -13.32
N PHE A 169 -16.60 -4.97 -12.43
CA PHE A 169 -17.91 -5.59 -12.54
C PHE A 169 -18.77 -5.07 -11.39
N GLU A 170 -19.77 -4.25 -11.71
CA GLU A 170 -20.82 -3.90 -10.76
C GLU A 170 -21.59 -5.20 -10.45
N ASP A 171 -21.36 -5.77 -9.26
CA ASP A 171 -22.03 -7.00 -8.84
C ASP A 171 -23.51 -6.69 -8.55
N ASP A 172 -24.34 -6.77 -9.59
CA ASP A 172 -25.81 -6.62 -9.56
C ASP A 172 -26.49 -7.68 -8.64
N MET A 173 -25.72 -8.60 -8.07
CA MET A 173 -26.21 -9.75 -7.31
C MET A 173 -25.84 -9.80 -5.83
N THR A 174 -24.95 -8.97 -5.28
CA THR A 174 -24.62 -9.08 -3.82
C THR A 174 -24.19 -7.82 -3.08
N PHE A 175 -23.86 -6.71 -3.73
CA PHE A 175 -23.41 -5.51 -3.01
C PHE A 175 -24.46 -4.40 -3.09
N SER A 176 -25.32 -4.34 -2.06
CA SER A 176 -25.90 -3.04 -1.74
C SER A 176 -24.74 -2.13 -1.32
N SER A 177 -24.41 -1.12 -2.12
CA SER A 177 -23.39 -0.11 -1.82
C SER A 177 -23.58 0.57 -0.46
N SER A 178 -24.75 0.42 0.16
CA SER A 178 -25.10 0.85 1.51
C SER A 178 -24.49 0.02 2.67
N GLN A 179 -23.61 -0.96 2.42
CA GLN A 179 -23.04 -1.82 3.48
C GLN A 179 -21.51 -1.96 3.49
N ALA A 180 -20.78 -1.39 2.53
CA ALA A 180 -19.31 -1.51 2.52
C ALA A 180 -18.68 -0.58 3.56
N ARG A 181 -18.16 -1.15 4.66
CA ARG A 181 -17.52 -0.41 5.76
C ARG A 181 -16.30 0.40 5.30
N TYR A 182 -15.57 -0.10 4.30
CA TYR A 182 -14.35 0.53 3.79
C TYR A 182 -14.45 0.74 2.27
N SER A 183 -15.26 1.72 1.87
CA SER A 183 -15.39 2.13 0.47
C SER A 183 -14.20 2.99 0.04
N ILE A 184 -13.51 2.58 -1.03
CA ILE A 184 -12.32 3.26 -1.55
C ILE A 184 -12.07 2.88 -3.01
N SER A 185 -11.42 3.74 -3.80
CA SER A 185 -10.95 3.34 -5.14
C SER A 185 -9.88 2.25 -5.05
N TRP A 186 -9.81 1.36 -6.04
CA TRP A 186 -8.77 0.32 -6.05
C TRP A 186 -7.35 0.91 -6.00
N SER A 187 -7.10 1.97 -6.77
CA SER A 187 -5.79 2.64 -6.81
C SER A 187 -5.46 3.34 -5.50
N GLY A 188 -6.44 3.99 -4.87
CA GLY A 188 -6.29 4.59 -3.53
C GLY A 188 -5.90 3.53 -2.50
N MET A 189 -6.58 2.38 -2.48
CA MET A 189 -6.28 1.30 -1.55
C MET A 189 -4.91 0.67 -1.80
N CYS A 190 -4.50 0.50 -3.06
CA CYS A 190 -3.18 -0.03 -3.40
C CYS A 190 -2.04 0.93 -3.07
N ALA A 191 -2.24 2.24 -3.27
CA ALA A 191 -1.29 3.26 -2.86
C ALA A 191 -1.16 3.28 -1.33
N ALA A 192 -2.28 3.26 -0.61
CA ALA A 192 -2.29 3.22 0.85
C ALA A 192 -1.63 1.94 1.39
N SER A 193 -2.00 0.75 0.93
CA SER A 193 -1.38 -0.49 1.38
C SER A 193 0.13 -0.51 1.10
N SER A 194 0.57 0.02 -0.04
CA SER A 194 1.98 0.14 -0.40
C SER A 194 2.74 1.08 0.52
N LEU A 195 2.19 2.28 0.78
CA LEU A 195 2.77 3.25 1.73
C LEU A 195 2.81 2.67 3.15
N TYR A 196 1.78 1.93 3.56
CA TYR A 196 1.72 1.30 4.88
C TYR A 196 2.79 0.22 5.06
N LEU A 197 2.90 -0.71 4.11
CA LEU A 197 3.92 -1.77 4.12
C LEU A 197 5.35 -1.22 4.06
N HIS A 198 5.54 -0.06 3.42
CA HIS A 198 6.84 0.58 3.26
C HIS A 198 7.21 1.48 4.44
N SER A 199 6.34 2.42 4.81
CA SER A 199 6.64 3.47 5.79
C SER A 199 6.32 3.04 7.23
N VAL A 200 5.22 2.32 7.44
CA VAL A 200 4.76 1.99 8.79
C VAL A 200 5.35 0.68 9.26
N LEU A 201 5.25 -0.38 8.45
CA LEU A 201 5.75 -1.70 8.82
C LEU A 201 7.19 -1.97 8.38
N GLU A 202 7.75 -1.15 7.48
CA GLU A 202 9.13 -1.28 6.98
C GLU A 202 9.45 -2.65 6.36
N LEU A 203 8.43 -3.36 5.88
CA LEU A 203 8.57 -4.69 5.31
C LEU A 203 9.18 -4.65 3.91
N TRP A 204 8.92 -3.58 3.17
CA TRP A 204 9.41 -3.42 1.80
C TRP A 204 10.76 -2.69 1.76
N ASN A 205 11.61 -3.13 0.82
CA ASN A 205 12.95 -2.59 0.57
C ASN A 205 13.88 -2.55 1.81
N GLY A 206 13.61 -3.36 2.85
CA GLY A 206 14.36 -3.33 4.11
C GLY A 206 14.24 -2.00 4.86
N GLY A 207 13.14 -1.27 4.63
CA GLY A 207 12.91 0.05 5.20
C GLY A 207 13.64 1.20 4.48
N GLU A 208 14.45 0.93 3.45
CA GLU A 208 15.09 1.96 2.63
C GLU A 208 14.04 2.83 1.91
N PRO A 209 14.28 4.15 1.75
CA PRO A 209 13.31 5.07 1.17
C PRO A 209 12.93 4.67 -0.26
N MET A 210 11.67 4.90 -0.62
CA MET A 210 11.15 4.70 -1.97
C MET A 210 11.80 5.71 -2.92
N GLU A 211 11.81 5.43 -4.22
CA GLU A 211 12.21 6.43 -5.21
C GLU A 211 11.26 7.65 -5.15
N SER A 212 11.84 8.85 -5.17
CA SER A 212 11.15 10.13 -4.91
C SER A 212 9.94 10.37 -5.82
N CYS A 213 10.08 10.13 -7.13
CA CYS A 213 9.00 10.29 -8.09
C CYS A 213 7.85 9.31 -7.84
N LEU A 214 8.18 8.04 -7.58
CA LEU A 214 7.20 7.01 -7.27
C LEU A 214 6.48 7.29 -5.94
N PHE A 215 7.21 7.75 -4.93
CA PHE A 215 6.68 8.11 -3.63
C PHE A 215 5.66 9.24 -3.73
N ARG A 216 6.01 10.32 -4.44
CA ARG A 216 5.08 11.42 -4.74
C ARG A 216 3.85 10.92 -5.50
N ARG A 217 4.02 10.05 -6.49
CA ARG A 217 2.87 9.49 -7.25
C ARG A 217 1.89 8.74 -6.35
N PHE A 218 2.38 7.93 -5.42
CA PHE A 218 1.50 7.19 -4.50
C PHE A 218 0.76 8.13 -3.55
N LEU A 219 1.44 9.16 -3.03
CA LEU A 219 0.80 10.20 -2.23
C LEU A 219 -0.27 10.95 -3.02
N SER A 220 -0.02 11.33 -4.27
CA SER A 220 -1.01 12.01 -5.11
C SER A 220 -2.23 11.14 -5.39
N ILE A 221 -2.05 9.83 -5.62
CA ILE A 221 -3.17 8.88 -5.79
C ILE A 221 -4.02 8.83 -4.50
N LEU A 222 -3.37 8.74 -3.33
CA LEU A 222 -4.05 8.69 -2.04
C LEU A 222 -4.76 10.01 -1.71
N LYS A 223 -4.12 11.15 -1.99
CA LYS A 223 -4.69 12.49 -1.82
C LYS A 223 -5.96 12.64 -2.64
N ARG A 224 -5.93 12.29 -3.94
CA ARG A 224 -7.10 12.35 -4.82
C ARG A 224 -8.28 11.55 -4.27
N ASP A 225 -8.02 10.40 -3.65
CA ASP A 225 -9.04 9.54 -3.05
C ASP A 225 -9.62 10.14 -1.74
N LEU A 226 -8.80 10.86 -0.97
CA LEU A 226 -9.25 11.62 0.20
C LEU A 226 -10.10 12.83 -0.20
N ASP A 227 -9.68 13.59 -1.21
CA ASP A 227 -10.42 14.73 -1.76
C ASP A 227 -11.84 14.32 -2.21
N GLN A 228 -11.96 13.16 -2.88
CA GLN A 228 -13.25 12.64 -3.33
C GLN A 228 -14.17 12.17 -2.20
N THR A 229 -13.63 11.91 -1.01
CA THR A 229 -14.38 11.35 0.14
C THR A 229 -14.49 12.31 1.31
N ILE A 230 -14.05 13.56 1.17
CA ILE A 230 -14.08 14.57 2.24
C ILE A 230 -15.51 15.01 2.59
N ASP A 231 -16.39 15.11 1.59
CA ASP A 231 -17.78 15.55 1.78
C ASP A 231 -18.62 14.51 2.55
N THR A 232 -18.24 13.24 2.46
CA THR A 232 -18.90 12.12 3.15
C THR A 232 -18.31 11.86 4.55
N LEU A 233 -17.24 12.57 4.94
CA LEU A 233 -16.59 12.38 6.23
C LEU A 233 -17.53 12.72 7.40
N GLY A 234 -17.71 11.75 8.30
CA GLY A 234 -18.57 11.84 9.48
C GLY A 234 -20.04 11.50 9.24
N SER A 235 -20.41 11.07 8.02
CA SER A 235 -21.75 10.60 7.70
C SER A 235 -21.97 9.11 7.93
N ASP A 236 -20.89 8.34 8.11
CA ASP A 236 -20.89 6.90 8.34
C ASP A 236 -19.87 6.46 9.42
N ASP A 237 -19.88 5.18 9.78
CA ASP A 237 -18.94 4.55 10.71
C ASP A 237 -17.51 4.39 10.13
N SER A 238 -17.20 4.98 8.96
CA SER A 238 -15.91 4.84 8.28
C SER A 238 -14.91 5.97 8.60
N SER A 239 -15.25 6.86 9.54
CA SER A 239 -14.40 7.99 9.94
C SER A 239 -12.99 7.55 10.37
N ASP A 240 -12.86 6.43 11.08
CA ASP A 240 -11.57 5.85 11.47
C ASP A 240 -10.72 5.45 10.25
N PHE A 241 -11.36 4.86 9.23
CA PHE A 241 -10.69 4.49 7.98
C PHE A 241 -10.26 5.70 7.16
N TRP A 242 -11.08 6.75 7.19
CA TRP A 242 -10.68 8.03 6.60
C TRP A 242 -9.45 8.60 7.29
N LEU A 243 -9.42 8.64 8.64
CA LEU A 243 -8.23 9.05 9.38
C LEU A 243 -7.02 8.19 9.05
N TRP A 244 -7.19 6.87 9.00
CA TRP A 244 -6.09 5.95 8.72
C TRP A 244 -5.38 6.29 7.39
N ARG A 245 -6.13 6.64 6.36
CA ARG A 245 -5.58 7.09 5.06
C ARG A 245 -4.89 8.44 5.15
N ALA A 246 -5.54 9.45 5.74
CA ALA A 246 -4.98 10.79 5.89
C ALA A 246 -3.68 10.78 6.71
N PHE A 247 -3.73 10.14 7.87
CA PHE A 247 -2.59 10.03 8.77
C PHE A 247 -1.45 9.21 8.17
N LEU A 248 -1.75 8.15 7.41
CA LEU A 248 -0.74 7.38 6.71
C LEU A 248 0.06 8.22 5.72
N GLY A 249 -0.58 9.14 5.00
CA GLY A 249 0.11 10.07 4.10
C GLY A 249 1.06 11.00 4.86
N ALA A 250 0.55 11.68 5.90
CA ALA A 250 1.36 12.57 6.75
C ALA A 250 2.54 11.83 7.40
N TYR A 251 2.29 10.64 7.96
CA TYR A 251 3.31 9.80 8.58
C TYR A 251 4.37 9.35 7.56
N SER A 252 3.94 8.94 6.36
CA SER A 252 4.85 8.51 5.30
C SER A 252 5.77 9.65 4.86
N ILE A 253 5.24 10.86 4.69
CA ILE A 253 6.03 12.05 4.33
C ILE A 253 7.04 12.37 5.42
N ALA A 254 6.60 12.45 6.68
CA ALA A 254 7.47 12.74 7.81
C ALA A 254 8.64 11.74 7.90
N ARG A 255 8.33 10.46 7.74
CA ARG A 255 9.33 9.40 7.76
C ARG A 255 10.30 9.49 6.58
N TYR A 256 9.78 9.77 5.40
CA TYR A 256 10.58 9.94 4.19
C TYR A 256 11.54 11.13 4.33
N GLN A 257 11.03 12.30 4.74
CA GLN A 257 11.79 13.53 4.97
C GLN A 257 12.90 13.38 6.02
N ALA A 258 12.69 12.54 7.03
CA ALA A 258 13.71 12.25 8.04
C ALA A 258 14.95 11.55 7.46
N ARG A 259 14.84 10.92 6.28
CA ARG A 259 15.94 10.20 5.61
C ARG A 259 16.38 10.87 4.31
N VAL A 260 15.43 11.37 3.54
CA VAL A 260 15.62 12.00 2.23
C VAL A 260 14.89 13.33 2.25
N HIS A 261 15.63 14.42 2.35
CA HIS A 261 15.03 15.75 2.26
C HIS A 261 14.61 16.01 0.80
N ASP A 262 13.31 16.16 0.58
CA ASP A 262 12.72 16.39 -0.74
C ASP A 262 11.76 17.59 -0.70
N PRO A 263 12.22 18.79 -1.10
CA PRO A 263 11.40 20.00 -1.06
C PRO A 263 10.10 19.93 -1.87
N ALA A 264 10.02 19.05 -2.88
CA ALA A 264 8.83 18.90 -3.71
C ALA A 264 7.65 18.20 -2.98
N LEU A 265 7.86 17.76 -1.74
CA LEU A 265 6.79 17.22 -0.88
C LEU A 265 6.11 18.28 -0.02
N ALA A 266 6.58 19.54 -0.02
CA ALA A 266 6.06 20.58 0.89
C ALA A 266 4.55 20.78 0.75
N ASP A 267 4.04 20.85 -0.48
CA ASP A 267 2.61 21.03 -0.75
C ASP A 267 1.81 19.81 -0.27
N LEU A 268 2.29 18.60 -0.57
CA LEU A 268 1.65 17.36 -0.09
C LEU A 268 1.70 17.26 1.45
N GLU A 269 2.78 17.70 2.10
CA GLU A 269 2.88 17.71 3.57
C GLU A 269 1.82 18.61 4.19
N SER A 270 1.61 19.81 3.62
CA SER A 270 0.53 20.71 4.03
C SER A 270 -0.84 20.05 3.83
N GLU A 271 -1.12 19.52 2.64
CA GLU A 271 -2.42 18.94 2.32
C GLU A 271 -2.79 17.74 3.20
N PHE A 272 -1.84 16.83 3.46
CA PHE A 272 -2.08 15.71 4.38
C PHE A 272 -2.24 16.16 5.84
N SER A 273 -1.60 17.26 6.24
CA SER A 273 -1.81 17.85 7.57
C SER A 273 -3.23 18.43 7.67
N ASP A 274 -3.68 19.15 6.64
CA ASP A 274 -5.04 19.70 6.55
C ASP A 274 -6.11 18.59 6.58
N PHE A 275 -5.85 17.44 5.95
CA PHE A 275 -6.75 16.29 6.04
C PHE A 275 -6.87 15.78 7.48
N VAL A 276 -5.76 15.59 8.19
CA VAL A 276 -5.77 15.15 9.60
C VAL A 276 -6.49 16.18 10.47
N GLU A 277 -6.25 17.46 10.25
CA GLU A 277 -6.93 18.54 10.97
C GLU A 277 -8.45 18.57 10.69
N THR A 278 -8.84 18.31 9.43
CA THR A 278 -10.24 18.22 9.03
C THR A 278 -10.95 17.08 9.74
N TRP A 279 -10.32 15.90 9.85
CA TRP A 279 -10.85 14.79 10.62
C TRP A 279 -11.04 15.15 12.09
N LYS A 280 -10.01 15.73 12.73
CA LYS A 280 -10.07 16.23 14.11
C LYS A 280 -11.25 17.17 14.31
N ARG A 281 -11.44 18.13 13.39
CA ARG A 281 -12.54 19.11 13.45
C ARG A 281 -13.92 18.46 13.34
N LYS A 282 -14.04 17.40 12.55
CA LYS A 282 -15.31 16.68 12.32
C LYS A 282 -15.67 15.73 13.47
N THR A 283 -14.69 15.05 14.06
CA THR A 283 -14.92 14.08 15.14
C THR A 283 -14.84 14.71 16.54
N GLY A 284 -14.12 15.82 16.69
CA GLY A 284 -13.86 16.47 17.97
C GLY A 284 -12.78 15.79 18.82
N LEU A 285 -12.17 14.70 18.32
CA LEU A 285 -11.11 13.97 19.00
C LEU A 285 -9.78 14.70 18.82
N THR A 286 -9.12 15.05 19.92
CA THR A 286 -7.92 15.92 19.91
C THR A 286 -6.70 15.26 20.50
N LEU A 287 -6.89 14.23 21.33
CA LEU A 287 -5.80 13.52 21.97
C LEU A 287 -5.18 12.51 21.01
N TRP A 288 -3.86 12.36 21.08
CA TRP A 288 -3.14 11.39 20.26
C TRP A 288 -3.61 9.96 20.59
N GLU A 289 -3.90 9.67 21.84
CA GLU A 289 -4.35 8.35 22.29
C GLU A 289 -5.69 7.96 21.65
N GLU A 290 -6.60 8.92 21.47
CA GLU A 290 -7.89 8.71 20.79
C GLU A 290 -7.68 8.44 19.30
N ALA A 291 -6.83 9.25 18.65
CA ALA A 291 -6.46 9.05 17.26
C ALA A 291 -5.75 7.70 17.05
N GLN A 292 -4.86 7.31 17.95
CA GLN A 292 -4.17 6.02 17.90
C GLN A 292 -5.15 4.85 18.00
N ILE A 293 -6.17 4.93 18.86
CA ILE A 293 -7.22 3.90 18.95
C ILE A 293 -7.96 3.78 17.61
N ALA A 294 -8.33 4.90 16.98
CA ALA A 294 -8.97 4.90 15.67
C ALA A 294 -8.06 4.31 14.57
N LEU A 295 -6.76 4.64 14.57
CA LEU A 295 -5.80 4.05 13.64
C LEU A 295 -5.66 2.52 13.83
N VAL A 296 -5.55 2.08 15.08
CA VAL A 296 -5.43 0.65 15.45
C VAL A 296 -6.70 -0.11 15.09
N SER A 297 -7.88 0.51 15.22
CA SER A 297 -9.17 -0.10 14.84
C SER A 297 -9.19 -0.51 13.35
N VAL A 298 -8.42 0.18 12.50
CA VAL A 298 -8.27 -0.13 11.08
C VAL A 298 -7.13 -1.12 10.86
N ALA A 299 -5.87 -0.70 10.96
CA ALA A 299 -4.70 -1.55 10.76
C ALA A 299 -3.45 -0.74 11.11
N TRP A 300 -3.24 -0.40 12.39
CA TRP A 300 -2.05 0.34 12.83
C TRP A 300 -1.34 -0.41 13.97
N PRO A 301 -0.01 -0.35 14.08
CA PRO A 301 0.70 -1.02 15.16
C PRO A 301 0.35 -0.39 16.53
N LEU A 302 0.02 -1.23 17.51
CA LEU A 302 -0.19 -0.83 18.92
C LEU A 302 1.07 -0.24 19.57
N HIS A 303 2.23 -0.74 19.20
CA HIS A 303 3.53 -0.40 19.78
C HIS A 303 4.46 -0.07 18.62
N GLN A 304 4.90 1.18 18.54
CA GLN A 304 5.96 1.60 17.64
C GLN A 304 7.20 1.92 18.47
N PRO A 305 8.40 1.54 18.01
CA PRO A 305 9.65 1.81 18.74
C PRO A 305 10.01 3.30 18.83
N HIS A 306 9.28 4.19 18.13
CA HIS A 306 9.52 5.62 18.08
C HIS A 306 8.22 6.42 18.20
N ASP A 307 8.29 7.58 18.87
CA ASP A 307 7.17 8.52 19.06
C ASP A 307 6.80 9.29 17.78
N LEU A 308 7.27 8.86 16.60
CA LEU A 308 7.03 9.55 15.33
C LEU A 308 5.53 9.76 15.07
N GLY A 309 4.67 8.82 15.45
CA GLY A 309 3.22 9.00 15.34
C GLY A 309 2.71 10.19 16.15
N SER A 310 3.13 10.30 17.42
CA SER A 310 2.75 11.43 18.28
C SER A 310 3.30 12.76 17.74
N ASP A 311 4.54 12.76 17.22
CA ASP A 311 5.16 13.96 16.66
C ASP A 311 4.49 14.42 15.35
N VAL A 312 4.08 13.47 14.49
CA VAL A 312 3.29 13.76 13.28
C VAL A 312 1.92 14.30 13.66
N TRP A 313 1.25 13.69 14.66
CA TRP A 313 -0.04 14.16 15.15
C TRP A 313 0.04 15.60 15.64
N LYS A 314 1.00 15.90 16.55
CA LYS A 314 1.22 17.25 17.08
C LYS A 314 1.46 18.24 15.95
N ARG A 315 2.39 17.95 15.03
CA ARG A 315 2.67 18.85 13.90
C ARG A 315 1.45 19.11 13.02
N ALA A 316 0.64 18.09 12.73
CA ALA A 316 -0.55 18.23 11.90
C ALA A 316 -1.65 19.07 12.58
N ILE A 317 -1.74 19.05 13.92
CA ILE A 317 -2.80 19.75 14.65
C ILE A 317 -2.38 21.09 15.26
N GLU A 318 -1.07 21.34 15.37
CA GLU A 318 -0.45 22.56 15.91
C GLU A 318 -0.08 23.58 14.82
N GLN A 319 -0.37 23.30 13.54
CA GLN A 319 -0.33 24.31 12.49
C GLN A 319 -1.43 25.35 12.78
N GLU A 320 -1.08 26.38 13.55
CA GLU A 320 -1.90 27.59 13.66
C GLU A 320 -2.02 28.21 12.26
N PRO A 321 -3.24 28.53 11.80
CA PRO A 321 -3.40 29.24 10.53
C PRO A 321 -2.71 30.62 10.65
N CYS A 322 -1.77 30.89 9.75
CA CYS A 322 -1.25 32.23 9.50
C CYS A 322 -2.36 33.15 8.98
#